data_AF-A0A096CYP2-F1
#
_entry.id   AF-A0A096CYP2-F1
#
_cell.length_a   1.000
_cell.length_b   1.000
_cell.length_c   1.000
_cell.angle_alpha   90.00
_cell.angle_beta   90.00
_cell.angle_gamma   90.00
#
_symmetry.space_group_name_H-M   'P 1'
#
loop_
_entity.id
_entity.type
_entity.pdbx_description
1 polymer ?
#
loop_
_entity_poly.entity_id
_entity_poly.type
_entity_poly.pdbx_seq_one_letter_code
_entity_poly.pdbx_strand_id
1 'polypeptide(L)' 'MKMKNDELEKILTTSIYEVGFSQRVVNALTYAGLKYIKDIVTLTEGQLLRVPNFGFDSLNEVKQYVESKGLIIGANYE' A
#
# COMPACT_ATOMS: atom_id res chain seq x y z
N MET A 1 -17.05 -1.90 13.45
CA MET A 1 -15.87 -2.54 14.07
C MET A 1 -14.74 -1.52 14.01
N LYS A 2 -14.43 -0.84 15.12
CA LYS A 2 -13.31 0.13 15.15
C LYS A 2 -12.04 -0.67 15.36
N MET A 3 -11.13 -0.68 14.38
CA MET A 3 -9.76 -1.16 14.62
C MET A 3 -9.19 -0.38 15.81
N LYS A 4 -8.48 -1.06 16.72
CA LYS A 4 -7.74 -0.36 17.77
C LYS A 4 -6.60 0.40 17.10
N ASN A 5 -6.33 1.62 17.59
CA ASN A 5 -5.33 2.52 17.01
C ASN A 5 -3.96 1.84 16.85
N ASP A 6 -3.58 0.99 17.81
CA ASP A 6 -2.34 0.22 17.80
C ASP A 6 -2.21 -0.77 16.63
N GLU A 7 -3.33 -1.39 16.21
CA GLU A 7 -3.31 -2.33 15.08
C GLU A 7 -3.16 -1.60 13.75
N LEU A 8 -3.81 -0.43 13.63
CA LEU A 8 -3.69 0.42 12.47
C LEU A 8 -2.25 0.92 12.32
N GLU A 9 -1.66 1.47 13.37
CA GLU A 9 -0.25 1.92 13.35
C GLU A 9 0.70 0.79 12.95
N LYS A 10 0.46 -0.43 13.45
CA LYS A 10 1.28 -1.60 13.08
C LYS A 10 1.19 -1.92 11.60
N ILE A 11 0.00 -1.86 11.00
CA ILE A 11 -0.19 -2.10 9.57
C ILE A 11 0.49 -0.99 8.75
N LEU A 12 0.27 0.27 9.13
CA LEU A 12 0.84 1.44 8.45
C LEU A 12 2.37 1.44 8.44
N THR A 13 2.98 0.97 9.52
CA THR A 13 4.44 0.85 9.67
C THR A 13 5.01 -0.46 9.11
N THR A 14 4.17 -1.38 8.65
CA THR A 14 4.62 -2.62 7.99
C THR A 14 5.32 -2.29 6.68
N SER A 15 6.42 -2.98 6.43
CA SER A 15 7.25 -2.80 5.24
C SER A 15 6.69 -3.58 4.05
N ILE A 16 6.81 -3.02 2.84
CA ILE A 16 6.37 -3.69 1.60
C ILE A 16 7.04 -5.04 1.36
N TYR A 17 8.22 -5.26 1.94
CA TYR A 17 8.96 -6.52 1.83
C TYR A 17 8.38 -7.63 2.72
N GLU A 18 7.64 -7.28 3.78
CA GLU A 18 7.05 -8.23 4.73
C GLU A 18 5.66 -8.70 4.29
N VAL A 19 5.04 -7.96 3.37
CA VAL A 19 3.66 -8.17 2.92
C VAL A 19 3.54 -9.35 1.96
N GLY A 20 4.63 -9.72 1.29
CA GLY A 20 4.63 -10.78 0.28
C GLY A 20 4.10 -10.34 -1.09
N PHE A 21 4.20 -9.04 -1.41
CA PHE A 21 3.87 -8.54 -2.74
C PHE A 21 4.78 -9.14 -3.82
N SER A 22 4.27 -9.16 -5.05
CA SER A 22 5.04 -9.55 -6.23
C SER A 22 6.27 -8.65 -6.39
N GLN A 23 7.33 -9.24 -6.95
CA GLN A 23 8.57 -8.50 -7.25
C GLN A 23 8.31 -7.25 -8.10
N ARG A 24 7.27 -7.24 -8.94
CA ARG A 24 6.87 -6.07 -9.74
C ARG A 24 6.37 -4.93 -8.86
N VAL A 25 5.44 -5.22 -7.95
CA VAL A 25 4.92 -4.24 -6.98
C VAL A 25 6.06 -3.72 -6.11
N VAL A 26 6.87 -4.61 -5.55
CA VAL A 26 7.99 -4.23 -4.68
C VAL A 26 8.97 -3.32 -5.41
N ASN A 27 9.36 -3.67 -6.64
CA ASN A 27 10.30 -2.86 -7.43
C ASN A 27 9.72 -1.51 -7.83
N ALA A 28 8.44 -1.46 -8.24
CA ALA A 28 7.77 -0.21 -8.61
C ALA A 28 7.62 0.74 -7.41
N LEU A 29 7.17 0.23 -6.27
CA LEU A 29 7.04 1.00 -5.03
C LEU A 29 8.42 1.46 -4.51
N THR A 30 9.42 0.58 -4.51
CA THR A 30 10.80 0.93 -4.12
C THR A 30 11.37 2.02 -5.02
N TYR A 31 11.12 1.96 -6.33
CA TYR A 31 11.55 2.99 -7.28
C TYR A 31 10.90 4.35 -7.00
N ALA A 32 9.63 4.35 -6.59
CA ALA A 32 8.93 5.56 -6.13
C ALA A 32 9.34 6.03 -4.72
N GLY A 33 10.23 5.31 -4.04
CA GLY A 33 10.64 5.61 -2.66
C GLY A 33 9.61 5.20 -1.60
N LEU A 34 8.58 4.45 -1.97
CA LEU A 34 7.51 3.97 -1.10
C LEU A 34 7.98 2.65 -0.46
N LYS A 35 8.12 2.64 0.87
CA LYS A 35 8.69 1.48 1.59
C LYS A 35 7.73 0.88 2.60
N TYR A 36 6.72 1.65 3.02
CA TYR A 36 5.77 1.26 4.03
C TYR A 36 4.34 1.34 3.51
N ILE A 37 3.42 0.60 4.12
CA ILE A 37 2.00 0.64 3.75
C ILE A 37 1.42 2.05 3.87
N LYS A 38 1.81 2.82 4.89
CA LYS A 38 1.40 4.23 5.05
C LYS A 38 1.71 5.10 3.81
N ASP A 39 2.83 4.84 3.14
CA ASP A 39 3.25 5.63 1.98
C ASP A 39 2.36 5.31 0.76
N ILE A 40 1.78 4.11 0.72
CA ILE A 40 0.95 3.63 -0.39
C ILE A 40 -0.49 4.07 -0.21
N VAL A 41 -1.05 3.89 0.99
CA VAL A 41 -2.46 4.19 1.27
C VAL A 41 -2.76 5.70 1.24
N THR A 42 -1.75 6.53 1.50
CA THR A 42 -1.85 8.00 1.40
C THR A 42 -1.89 8.50 -0.05
N LEU A 43 -1.44 7.70 -1.01
CA LEU A 43 -1.53 8.02 -2.42
C LEU A 43 -2.88 7.59 -3.00
N THR A 44 -3.33 8.32 -4.02
CA THR A 44 -4.52 7.92 -4.80
C THR A 44 -4.18 6.84 -5.83
N GLU A 45 -5.18 6.05 -6.24
CA GLU A 45 -5.03 5.04 -7.30
C GLU A 45 -4.42 5.65 -8.59
N GLY A 46 -4.86 6.86 -8.95
CA GLY A 46 -4.33 7.57 -10.12
C GLY A 46 -2.88 8.02 -9.99
N GLN A 47 -2.38 8.26 -8.76
CA GLN A 47 -0.96 8.55 -8.52
C GLN A 47 -0.12 7.27 -8.58
N LEU A 48 -0.63 6.16 -8.02
CA LEU A 48 0.03 4.87 -8.09
C LEU A 48 0.17 4.37 -9.54
N LEU A 49 -0.84 4.55 -10.38
CA LEU A 49 -0.77 4.22 -11.81
C LEU A 49 0.21 5.09 -12.61
N ARG A 50 0.68 6.22 -12.06
CA ARG A 50 1.74 7.04 -12.67
C ARG A 50 3.14 6.56 -12.27
N VAL A 51 3.26 5.67 -11.29
CA VAL A 51 4.55 5.11 -10.87
C VAL A 51 5.09 4.23 -12.01
N PRO A 52 6.34 4.43 -12.44
CA PRO A 52 6.95 3.60 -13.48
C PRO A 52 6.91 2.12 -13.10
N ASN A 53 6.51 1.27 -14.06
CA ASN A 53 6.33 -0.17 -13.88
C ASN A 53 5.24 -0.58 -12.88
N PHE A 54 4.40 0.36 -12.43
CA PHE A 54 3.22 0.07 -11.62
C PHE A 54 1.98 -0.01 -12.52
N GLY A 55 1.46 -1.21 -12.71
CA GLY A 55 0.32 -1.48 -13.59
C GLY A 55 -0.99 -1.69 -12.86
N PHE A 56 -2.05 -1.98 -13.62
CA PHE A 56 -3.37 -2.34 -13.09
C PHE A 56 -3.32 -3.57 -12.18
N ASP A 57 -2.58 -4.62 -12.56
CA ASP A 57 -2.41 -5.82 -11.73
C ASP A 57 -1.70 -5.49 -10.40
N SER A 58 -0.67 -4.65 -10.46
CA SER A 58 0.05 -4.17 -9.27
C SER A 58 -0.84 -3.35 -8.35
N LEU A 59 -1.69 -2.48 -8.92
CA LEU A 59 -2.68 -1.72 -8.17
C LEU A 59 -3.68 -2.66 -7.49
N ASN A 60 -4.19 -3.65 -8.21
CA ASN A 60 -5.16 -4.60 -7.68
C ASN A 60 -4.58 -5.47 -6.56
N GLU A 61 -3.32 -5.89 -6.68
CA GLU A 61 -2.60 -6.64 -5.65
C GLU A 61 -2.47 -5.83 -4.35
N VAL A 62 -2.02 -4.57 -4.45
CA VAL A 62 -1.96 -3.65 -3.32
C VAL A 62 -3.34 -3.42 -2.71
N LYS A 63 -4.35 -3.17 -3.56
CA LYS A 63 -5.73 -2.90 -3.16
C LYS A 63 -6.32 -4.07 -2.37
N GLN A 64 -6.18 -5.29 -2.86
CA GLN A 64 -6.64 -6.50 -2.17
C GLN A 64 -5.97 -6.67 -0.80
N TYR A 65 -4.68 -6.36 -0.69
CA TYR A 65 -3.98 -6.41 0.59
C TYR A 65 -4.54 -5.39 1.58
N VAL A 66 -4.67 -4.12 1.19
CA VAL A 66 -5.16 -3.07 2.09
C VAL A 66 -6.63 -3.30 2.47
N GLU A 67 -7.48 -3.74 1.53
CA GLU A 67 -8.88 -4.10 1.81
C GLU A 67 -8.99 -5.27 2.79
N SER A 68 -8.11 -6.28 2.67
CA SER A 68 -8.01 -7.39 3.62
C SER A 68 -7.64 -6.93 5.05
N LYS A 69 -6.95 -5.79 5.16
CA LYS A 69 -6.64 -5.12 6.43
C LYS A 69 -7.70 -4.11 6.87
N GLY A 70 -8.80 -3.94 6.13
CA GLY A 70 -9.82 -2.94 6.41
C GLY A 70 -9.41 -1.50 6.07
N LEU A 71 -8.41 -1.35 5.20
CA LEU A 71 -7.89 -0.07 4.70
C LEU A 71 -8.29 0.14 3.23
N ILE A 72 -8.19 1.39 2.79
CA ILE A 72 -8.49 1.83 1.43
C ILE A 72 -7.36 2.74 0.93
N ILE A 73 -7.10 2.69 -0.38
CA ILE A 73 -6.13 3.57 -1.05
C ILE A 73 -6.72 4.98 -1.18
N GLY A 74 -5.89 6.01 -1.02
CA GLY A 74 -6.29 7.41 -1.12
C GLY A 74 -6.96 7.95 0.15
N ALA A 75 -6.79 7.26 1.27
CA ALA A 75 -7.25 7.73 2.57
C ALA A 75 -6.08 8.20 3.43
N ASN A 76 -6.31 9.29 4.15
CA ASN A 76 -5.38 9.76 5.17
C ASN A 76 -5.69 9.02 6.47
N TYR A 77 -4.75 8.19 6.89
CA TYR A 77 -4.75 7.55 8.19
C TYR A 77 -3.80 8.33 9.10
N GLU A 78 -4.38 9.02 10.09
CA GLU A 78 -3.65 9.70 11.17
C GLU A 78 -3.44 8.77 12.37
#